data_AF-A0A6N2C9Q3-F1
#
_entry.id   AF-A0A6N2C9Q3-F1
#
_cell.length_a   1.000
_cell.length_b   1.000
_cell.length_c   1.000
_cell.angle_alpha   90.00
_cell.angle_beta   90.00
_cell.angle_gamma   90.00
#
_symmetry.space_group_name_H-M   'P 1'
#
loop_
_entity.id
_entity.type
_entity.pdbx_description
1 polymer ?
#
loop_
_entity_poly.entity_id
_entity_poly.type
_entity_poly.pdbx_seq_one_letter_code
_entity_poly.pdbx_strand_id
1 'polypeptide(L)' 'MLQPDIAAPGVNIFAVVPQAETLYEFESGTSMAASHVSGIVVLLKSLHLHLSHASINSAIFTIGLYSMQM' A
#
# COMPACT_ATOMS: atom_id res chain seq x y z
N MET A 1 11.13 15.19 -11.31
CA MET A 1 10.14 14.23 -10.81
C MET A 1 10.86 13.33 -9.82
N LEU A 2 10.41 13.27 -8.57
CA LEU A 2 11.03 12.42 -7.54
C LEU A 2 10.24 11.12 -7.48
N GLN A 3 10.93 10.00 -7.65
CA GLN A 3 10.36 8.66 -7.56
C GLN A 3 11.24 7.79 -6.67
N PRO A 4 10.69 6.72 -6.05
CA PRO A 4 9.26 6.34 -6.05
C PRO A 4 8.38 7.32 -5.26
N ASP A 5 7.07 7.36 -5.55
CA ASP A 5 6.13 8.28 -4.89
C ASP A 5 5.81 7.87 -3.44
N ILE A 6 5.83 6.57 -3.14
CA ILE A 6 5.60 6.01 -1.81
C ILE A 6 6.30 4.65 -1.64
N ALA A 7 6.71 4.34 -0.41
CA ALA A 7 7.15 3.02 0.01
C ALA A 7 6.13 2.37 0.96
N ALA A 8 6.00 1.06 0.88
CA ALA A 8 5.14 0.24 1.74
C ALA A 8 5.78 -1.15 1.96
N PRO A 9 5.31 -1.93 2.95
CA PRO A 9 5.82 -3.28 3.19
C PRO A 9 5.65 -4.18 1.96
N GLY A 10 6.75 -4.72 1.47
CA GLY A 10 6.77 -5.59 0.29
C GLY A 10 7.76 -6.76 0.40
N VAL A 11 8.33 -7.00 1.58
CA VAL A 11 9.27 -8.10 1.82
C VAL A 11 8.71 -8.98 2.92
N ASN A 12 8.77 -10.30 2.73
CA ASN A 12 8.24 -11.31 3.65
C ASN A 12 6.78 -11.05 4.04
N ILE A 13 5.94 -10.78 3.05
CA ILE A 13 4.50 -10.58 3.25
C ILE A 13 3.81 -11.94 3.18
N PHE A 14 3.09 -12.29 4.24
CA PHE A 14 2.29 -13.52 4.26
C PHE A 14 1.00 -13.29 3.45
N ALA A 15 0.91 -13.96 2.30
CA ALA A 15 -0.17 -13.74 1.33
C ALA A 15 -0.78 -15.06 0.86
N VAL A 16 -2.02 -14.98 0.35
CA VAL A 16 -2.67 -16.13 -0.31
C VAL A 16 -2.03 -16.32 -1.68
N VAL A 17 -1.52 -17.53 -1.95
CA VAL A 17 -0.93 -17.89 -3.24
C VAL A 17 -1.71 -19.07 -3.81
N PRO A 18 -2.50 -18.87 -4.88
CA PRO A 18 -3.15 -19.98 -5.57
C PRO A 18 -2.06 -20.93 -6.08
N GLN A 19 -2.10 -22.19 -5.63
CA GLN A 19 -1.12 -23.27 -5.88
C GLN A 19 -0.04 -23.48 -4.79
N ALA A 20 0.02 -22.67 -3.73
CA ALA A 20 0.85 -23.00 -2.58
C ALA A 20 0.27 -24.22 -1.82
N GLU A 21 1.14 -25.08 -1.30
CA GLU A 21 0.74 -26.28 -0.54
C GLU A 21 -0.12 -25.92 0.68
N THR A 22 0.19 -24.79 1.32
CA THR A 22 -0.49 -24.28 2.52
C THR A 22 -1.52 -23.19 2.23
N LEU A 23 -1.89 -22.95 0.97
CA LEU A 23 -2.73 -21.82 0.48
C LEU A 23 -2.15 -20.42 0.72
N TYR A 24 -1.15 -20.32 1.60
CA TYR A 24 -0.44 -19.11 1.96
C TYR A 24 1.06 -19.34 1.89
N GLU A 25 1.80 -18.32 1.48
CA GLU A 25 3.26 -18.33 1.44
C GLU A 25 3.79 -16.92 1.77
N PHE A 26 5.07 -16.84 2.15
CA PHE A 26 5.76 -15.56 2.32
C PHE A 26 6.31 -15.10 0.97
N GLU A 27 5.72 -14.03 0.44
CA GLU A 27 6.10 -13.45 -0.84
C GLU A 27 6.83 -12.11 -0.65
N SER A 28 7.67 -11.76 -1.63
CA SER A 28 8.38 -10.48 -1.66
C SER A 28 8.33 -9.86 -3.05
N GLY A 29 8.08 -8.55 -3.13
CA GLY A 29 8.08 -7.79 -4.36
C GLY A 29 7.36 -6.45 -4.26
N THR A 30 7.58 -5.59 -5.25
CA THR A 30 6.85 -4.31 -5.39
C THR A 30 5.35 -4.53 -5.62
N SER A 31 4.94 -5.71 -6.12
CA SER A 31 3.55 -6.15 -6.18
C SER A 31 2.88 -6.22 -4.81
N MET A 32 3.61 -6.70 -3.79
CA MET A 32 3.12 -6.78 -2.40
C MET A 32 3.07 -5.40 -1.74
N ALA A 33 4.02 -4.51 -2.05
CA ALA A 33 3.93 -3.11 -1.61
C ALA A 33 2.75 -2.38 -2.27
N ALA A 34 2.48 -2.63 -3.56
CA ALA A 34 1.39 -2.00 -4.29
C ALA A 34 0.00 -2.40 -3.76
N SER A 35 -0.20 -3.64 -3.31
CA SER A 35 -1.47 -4.09 -2.72
C SER A 35 -1.75 -3.39 -1.38
N HIS A 36 -0.74 -3.19 -0.53
CA HIS A 36 -0.85 -2.42 0.71
C HIS A 36 -1.29 -0.97 0.45
N VAL A 37 -0.62 -0.28 -0.50
CA VAL A 37 -0.99 1.10 -0.86
C VAL A 37 -2.42 1.15 -1.41
N SER A 38 -2.81 0.18 -2.25
CA SER A 38 -4.16 0.10 -2.81
C SER A 38 -5.23 -0.06 -1.73
N GLY A 39 -4.98 -0.89 -0.71
CA GLY A 39 -5.88 -1.05 0.43
C GLY A 39 -6.09 0.27 1.20
N ILE A 40 -5.01 1.00 1.47
CA ILE A 40 -5.08 2.31 2.15
C ILE A 40 -5.89 3.31 1.31
N VAL A 41 -5.64 3.38 0.00
CA VAL A 41 -6.38 4.26 -0.92
C VAL A 41 -7.87 3.95 -0.90
N VAL A 42 -8.25 2.67 -0.94
CA VAL A 42 -9.66 2.25 -0.90
C VAL A 42 -10.32 2.65 0.41
N LEU A 43 -9.63 2.48 1.55
CA LEU A 43 -10.16 2.92 2.85
C LEU A 43 -10.36 4.43 2.90
N LEU A 44 -9.40 5.21 2.40
CA LEU A 44 -9.52 6.68 2.31
C LEU A 44 -10.69 7.11 1.42
N LYS A 45 -10.87 6.45 0.26
CA LYS A 45 -12.00 6.71 -0.64
C LYS A 45 -13.34 6.29 -0.03
N SER A 46 -13.39 5.18 0.70
CA SER A 46 -14.59 4.70 1.38
C SER A 46 -15.10 5.71 2.42
N LEU A 47 -14.19 6.32 3.19
CA LEU A 47 -14.52 7.35 4.18
C LEU A 47 -14.85 8.70 3.54
N HIS A 48 -14.22 9.03 2.40
CA HIS A 48 -14.37 10.33 1.74
C HIS A 48 -14.54 10.16 0.22
N LEU A 49 -15.75 9.79 -0.20
CA LEU A 49 -16.10 9.44 -1.58
C LEU A 49 -15.84 10.55 -2.62
N HIS A 50 -15.70 11.81 -2.17
CA HIS A 50 -15.47 12.97 -3.05
C HIS A 50 -14.00 13.38 -3.20
N LEU A 51 -13.05 12.66 -2.59
CA LEU A 51 -11.63 13.02 -2.72
C LEU A 51 -11.15 12.90 -4.17
N SER A 52 -10.49 13.96 -4.64
CA SER A 52 -9.80 13.94 -5.92
C SER A 52 -8.53 13.08 -5.85
N HIS A 53 -8.03 12.62 -7.02
CA HIS A 53 -6.77 11.87 -7.10
C HIS A 53 -5.59 12.64 -6.47
N ALA A 54 -5.52 13.96 -6.67
CA ALA A 54 -4.49 14.80 -6.07
C ALA A 54 -4.61 14.85 -4.53
N SER A 55 -5.84 14.91 -4.01
CA SER A 55 -6.10 14.92 -2.57
C SER A 55 -5.68 13.61 -1.91
N ILE A 56 -5.92 12.48 -2.57
CA ILE A 56 -5.50 11.15 -2.09
C ILE A 56 -3.98 11.04 -2.07
N ASN A 57 -3.30 11.44 -3.15
CA ASN A 57 -1.83 11.42 -3.20
C ASN A 57 -1.21 12.29 -2.10
N SER A 58 -1.76 13.51 -1.89
CA SER A 58 -1.28 14.39 -0.81
C SER A 58 -1.50 13.78 0.57
N ALA A 59 -2.69 13.24 0.84
CA ALA A 59 -3.01 12.66 2.15
C ALA A 59 -2.10 11.49 2.48
N ILE A 60 -1.88 10.60 1.52
CA ILE A 60 -1.03 9.42 1.70
C ILE A 60 0.44 9.80 1.90
N PHE A 61 0.95 10.81 1.17
CA PHE A 61 2.32 11.29 1.36
C PHE A 61 2.51 11.90 2.76
N THR A 62 1.57 12.71 3.23
CA THR A 62 1.61 13.30 4.58
C THR A 62 1.55 12.23 5.67
N ILE A 63 0.67 11.24 5.54
CA ILE A 63 0.51 10.16 6.53
C ILE A 63 1.76 9.25 6.53
N GLY A 64 2.27 8.90 5.36
CA GLY A 64 3.45 8.04 5.22
C GLY A 64 4.71 8.68 5.82
N LEU A 65 4.92 9.98 5.62
CA LEU A 65 6.05 10.71 6.18
C LEU A 65 6.03 10.68 7.73
N TYR A 66 4.87 10.90 8.34
CA TYR A 66 4.71 10.89 9.80
C TYR A 66 4.99 9.51 10.40
N SER A 67 4.67 8.43 9.67
CA SER A 67 4.92 7.05 10.11
C SER A 67 6.40 6.64 10.06
N MET A 68 7.26 7.34 9.30
CA MET A 68 8.70 7.02 9.20
C MET A 68 9.58 7.86 10.14
N GLN A 69 8.99 8.80 10.87
CA GLN A 69 9.70 9.64 11.85
C GLN A 69 9.50 9.19 13.31
N MET A 70 8.74 8.11 13.54
CA MET A 70 8.64 7.39 14.81
C MET A 70 9.34 6.04 14.71
#